data_AF-Q6QAS3-F1
#
_entry.id   AF-Q6QAS3-F1
#
_cell.length_a   1.000
_cell.length_b   1.000
_cell.length_c   1.000
_cell.angle_alpha   90.00
_cell.angle_beta   90.00
_cell.angle_gamma   90.00
#
_symmetry.space_group_name_H-M   'P 1'
#
loop_
_entity.id
_entity.type
_entity.pdbx_description
1 polymer ?
#
loop_
_entity_poly.entity_id
_entity_poly.type
_entity_poly.pdbx_seq_one_letter_code
_entity_poly.pdbx_strand_id
1 'polypeptide(L)'
;WLSWLQYFSIPRYGFSALQYNEFLGQNFCPGLNVTTNNTCSFAICTGAEYLENQGISLSAWGLWQNHVALACMMVIFLTIAYLKLLLLKKYS
;
A
#
# COMPACT_ATOMS: atom_id res chain seq x y z
N TRP A 1 17.13 5.73 -8.42
CA TRP A 1 18.04 4.74 -7.79
C TRP A 1 17.61 4.31 -6.40
N LEU A 2 16.99 5.17 -5.56
CA LEU A 2 16.53 4.81 -4.20
C LEU A 2 15.17 4.09 -4.10
N SER A 3 14.38 4.03 -5.18
CA SER A 3 13.01 3.51 -5.13
C SER A 3 12.91 2.06 -4.62
N TRP A 4 13.93 1.23 -4.79
CA TRP A 4 13.90 -0.16 -4.30
C TRP A 4 13.79 -0.26 -2.77
N LEU A 5 14.21 0.75 -2.00
CA LEU A 5 14.06 0.76 -0.54
C LEU A 5 12.59 0.67 -0.10
N GLN A 6 11.68 1.08 -0.98
CA GLN A 6 10.25 1.00 -0.71
C GLN A 6 9.77 -0.41 -0.40
N TYR A 7 10.45 -1.44 -0.92
CA TYR A 7 10.09 -2.83 -0.71
C TYR A 7 10.40 -3.34 0.70
N PHE A 8 11.20 -2.60 1.48
CA PHE A 8 11.50 -2.91 2.89
C PHE A 8 10.60 -2.16 3.88
N SER A 9 9.76 -1.24 3.40
CA SER A 9 8.95 -0.37 4.25
C SER A 9 7.63 -1.05 4.64
N ILE A 10 7.53 -1.52 5.90
CA ILE A 10 6.28 -2.05 6.48
C ILE A 10 5.12 -1.03 6.38
N PRO A 11 5.29 0.27 6.73
CA PRO A 11 4.22 1.25 6.63
C PRO A 11 3.67 1.40 5.21
N ARG A 12 4.52 1.22 4.19
CA ARG A 12 4.09 1.33 2.80
C ARG A 12 3.07 0.25 2.44
N TYR A 13 3.34 -1.01 2.74
CA TYR A 13 2.41 -2.10 2.44
C TYR A 13 1.09 -1.95 3.20
N GLY A 14 1.16 -1.55 4.48
CA GLY A 14 -0.04 -1.28 5.29
C GLY A 14 -0.87 -0.12 4.73
N PHE A 15 -0.22 1.01 4.42
CA PHE A 15 -0.90 2.19 3.89
C PHE A 15 -1.48 1.96 2.48
N SER A 16 -0.79 1.23 1.61
CA SER A 16 -1.31 0.83 0.29
C SER A 16 -2.54 -0.08 0.40
N ALA A 17 -2.56 -1.02 1.36
CA ALA A 17 -3.72 -1.87 1.59
C ALA A 17 -4.93 -1.07 2.13
N LEU A 18 -4.69 -0.13 3.04
CA LEU A 18 -5.74 0.76 3.57
C LEU A 18 -6.32 1.67 2.50
N GLN A 19 -5.46 2.31 1.70
CA GLN A 19 -5.90 3.15 0.59
C GLN A 19 -6.76 2.38 -0.40
N TYR A 20 -6.33 1.16 -0.78
CA TYR A 20 -7.13 0.33 -1.68
C TYR A 20 -8.52 0.04 -1.09
N ASN A 21 -8.60 -0.34 0.20
CA ASN A 21 -9.86 -0.68 0.84
C ASN A 21 -10.81 0.52 0.97
N GLU A 22 -10.26 1.70 1.25
CA GLU A 22 -11.06 2.91 1.50
C GLU A 22 -11.49 3.61 0.20
N PHE A 23 -10.57 3.73 -0.77
CA PHE A 23 -10.79 4.53 -1.97
C PHE A 23 -11.43 3.76 -3.13
N LEU A 24 -11.38 2.42 -3.14
CA LEU A 24 -12.00 1.66 -4.22
C LEU A 24 -13.53 1.86 -4.23
N GLY A 25 -14.07 2.33 -5.35
CA GLY A 25 -15.50 2.58 -5.51
C GLY A 25 -15.98 3.95 -5.02
N GLN A 26 -15.10 4.80 -4.46
CA GLN A 26 -15.45 6.15 -4.04
C GLN A 26 -15.48 7.13 -5.22
N ASN A 27 -16.43 8.08 -5.18
CA ASN A 27 -16.54 9.18 -6.13
C ASN A 27 -16.54 10.52 -5.37
N PHE A 28 -15.58 11.37 -5.70
CA PHE A 28 -15.32 12.64 -5.02
C PHE A 28 -15.88 13.86 -5.76
N CYS A 29 -16.41 13.68 -6.98
CA CYS A 29 -17.01 14.75 -7.78
C CYS A 29 -18.50 14.50 -8.07
N PRO A 30 -19.37 14.30 -7.07
CA PRO A 30 -20.80 14.16 -7.34
C PRO A 30 -21.38 15.51 -7.81
N GLY A 31 -21.93 15.54 -9.03
CA GLY A 31 -22.66 16.70 -9.55
C GLY A 31 -21.88 17.67 -10.46
N LEU A 32 -20.71 17.26 -10.97
CA LEU A 32 -20.01 18.03 -12.00
C LEU A 32 -20.77 17.94 -13.35
N ASN A 33 -21.65 18.90 -13.63
CA ASN A 33 -22.20 19.09 -14.98
C ASN A 33 -21.11 19.73 -15.85
N VAL A 34 -20.70 19.06 -16.92
CA VAL A 34 -19.58 19.39 -17.82
C VAL A 34 -19.76 20.74 -18.58
N THR A 35 -20.76 21.55 -18.23
CA THR A 35 -21.15 22.79 -18.91
C THR A 35 -20.59 24.07 -18.29
N THR A 36 -19.94 24.05 -17.12
CA THR A 36 -19.34 25.24 -16.52
C THR A 36 -17.81 25.19 -16.60
N ASN A 37 -17.22 26.11 -17.37
CA ASN A 37 -15.81 26.53 -17.42
C ASN A 37 -14.83 25.65 -16.60
N ASN A 38 -14.20 24.70 -17.30
CA ASN A 38 -13.50 23.52 -16.80
C ASN A 38 -12.26 23.82 -15.93
N THR A 39 -12.46 24.20 -14.66
CA THR A 39 -11.37 24.27 -13.65
C THR A 39 -10.98 22.90 -13.08
N CYS A 40 -11.74 21.84 -13.39
CA CYS A 40 -11.54 20.48 -12.87
C CYS A 40 -10.83 19.51 -13.84
N SER A 41 -10.23 19.98 -14.94
CA SER A 41 -9.48 19.11 -15.86
C SER A 41 -8.31 18.35 -15.21
N PHE A 42 -7.88 18.78 -14.02
CA PHE A 42 -6.77 18.22 -13.24
C PHE A 42 -7.23 17.53 -11.94
N ALA A 43 -8.54 17.45 -11.68
CA ALA A 43 -9.07 16.91 -10.44
C ALA A 43 -9.24 15.39 -10.54
N ILE A 44 -8.66 14.65 -9.59
CA ILE A 44 -8.88 13.21 -9.45
C ILE A 44 -10.27 13.01 -8.85
N CYS A 45 -11.22 12.55 -9.68
CA CYS A 45 -12.63 12.48 -9.27
C CYS A 45 -13.05 11.11 -8.77
N THR A 46 -12.32 10.05 -9.13
CA THR A 46 -12.61 8.70 -8.67
C THR A 46 -11.47 8.17 -7.80
N GLY A 47 -11.81 7.39 -6.78
CA GLY A 47 -10.79 6.74 -5.98
C GLY A 47 -9.99 5.70 -6.78
N ALA A 48 -10.56 5.13 -7.84
CA ALA A 48 -9.84 4.24 -8.77
C ALA A 48 -8.69 4.98 -9.49
N GLU A 49 -8.96 6.18 -10.03
CA GLU A 49 -7.96 7.03 -10.67
C GLU A 49 -6.88 7.49 -9.66
N TYR A 50 -7.27 7.77 -8.41
CA TYR A 50 -6.31 8.05 -7.34
C TYR A 50 -5.37 6.86 -7.10
N LEU A 51 -5.92 5.65 -6.98
CA LEU A 51 -5.15 4.43 -6.73
C LEU A 51 -4.20 4.09 -7.88
N GLU A 52 -4.64 4.27 -9.13
CA GLU A 52 -3.82 4.08 -10.32
C GLU A 52 -2.65 5.09 -10.37
N ASN A 53 -2.91 6.36 -10.03
CA ASN A 53 -1.88 7.39 -9.90
C ASN A 53 -0.86 7.08 -8.79
N GLN A 54 -1.27 6.39 -7.73
CA GLN A 54 -0.36 5.88 -6.68
C GLN A 54 0.40 4.60 -7.11
N GLY A 55 0.15 4.08 -8.31
CA GLY A 55 0.73 2.84 -8.82
C GLY A 55 0.19 1.59 -8.14
N ILE A 56 -1.02 1.65 -7.57
CA ILE A 56 -1.69 0.52 -6.93
C ILE A 56 -2.62 -0.11 -7.95
N SER A 57 -2.43 -1.40 -8.24
CA SER A 57 -3.30 -2.11 -9.18
C SER A 57 -4.71 -2.28 -8.60
N LEU A 58 -5.75 -2.00 -9.39
CA LEU A 58 -7.17 -2.15 -9.02
C LEU A 58 -7.65 -3.61 -8.94
N SER A 59 -6.75 -4.56 -9.12
CA SER A 59 -7.06 -5.98 -9.04
C SER A 59 -7.14 -6.44 -7.58
N ALA A 60 -7.98 -7.44 -7.29
CA ALA A 60 -8.01 -8.09 -5.99
C ALA A 60 -6.63 -8.62 -5.54
N TRP A 61 -5.80 -9.04 -6.51
CA TRP A 61 -4.42 -9.45 -6.25
C TRP A 61 -3.54 -8.31 -5.70
N GLY A 62 -3.77 -7.07 -6.12
CA GLY A 62 -3.05 -5.89 -5.61
C GLY A 62 -3.19 -5.71 -4.11
N LEU A 63 -4.36 -6.02 -3.54
CA LEU A 63 -4.58 -6.00 -2.10
C LEU A 63 -3.84 -7.15 -1.38
N TRP A 64 -3.92 -8.36 -1.94
CA TRP A 64 -3.28 -9.54 -1.36
C TRP A 64 -1.77 -9.48 -1.41
N GLN A 65 -1.19 -8.84 -2.43
CA GLN A 65 0.26 -8.67 -2.56
C GLN A 65 0.85 -7.94 -1.34
N ASN A 66 0.17 -6.91 -0.82
CA ASN A 66 0.61 -6.18 0.37
C ASN A 66 0.59 -7.06 1.63
N HIS A 67 -0.46 -7.87 1.79
CA HIS A 67 -0.60 -8.78 2.92
C HIS A 67 0.43 -9.91 2.89
N VAL A 68 0.66 -10.51 1.73
CA VAL A 68 1.68 -11.56 1.54
C VAL A 68 3.07 -11.00 1.83
N ALA A 69 3.39 -9.79 1.35
CA ALA A 69 4.67 -9.15 1.64
C ALA A 69 4.89 -8.96 3.15
N LEU A 70 3.89 -8.47 3.88
CA LEU A 70 3.95 -8.30 5.34
C LEU A 70 4.09 -9.64 6.07
N ALA A 71 3.37 -10.68 5.64
CA ALA A 71 3.49 -12.02 6.21
C ALA A 71 4.91 -12.60 6.01
N CYS A 72 5.50 -12.44 4.82
CA CYS A 72 6.88 -12.84 4.56
C CYS A 72 7.87 -12.11 5.47
N MET A 73 7.72 -10.78 5.62
CA MET A 73 8.57 -9.99 6.52
C MET A 73 8.46 -10.45 7.98
N MET A 74 7.24 -10.72 8.44
CA MET A 74 6.99 -11.22 9.79
C MET A 74 7.71 -12.54 10.04
N VAL A 75 7.58 -13.52 9.13
CA VAL A 75 8.26 -14.82 9.24
C VAL A 75 9.78 -14.63 9.29
N ILE A 76 10.35 -13.78 8.42
CA ILE A 76 11.79 -13.51 8.39
C ILE A 76 12.26 -12.91 9.72
N PHE A 77 11.60 -11.85 10.22
CA PHE A 77 12.01 -11.21 11.47
C PHE A 77 11.85 -12.12 12.69
N LEU A 78 10.78 -12.91 12.75
CA LEU A 78 10.60 -13.89 13.82
C LEU A 78 11.66 -14.99 13.77
N THR A 79 12.03 -15.45 12.56
CA THR A 79 13.12 -16.44 12.40
C THR A 79 14.46 -15.87 12.87
N ILE A 80 14.77 -14.62 12.50
CA ILE A 80 15.99 -13.93 12.96
C ILE A 80 15.96 -13.77 14.48
N ALA A 81 14.85 -13.31 15.06
CA ALA A 81 14.70 -13.14 16.50
C ALA A 81 14.86 -14.48 17.26
N TYR A 82 14.27 -15.55 16.73
CA TYR A 82 14.42 -16.90 17.26
C TYR A 82 15.89 -17.35 17.26
N LEU A 83 16.60 -17.20 16.13
CA LEU A 83 18.02 -17.55 16.05
C LEU A 83 18.88 -16.70 16.99
N LYS A 84 18.58 -15.41 17.14
CA LYS A 84 19.27 -14.52 18.08
C LYS A 84 19.12 -14.98 19.53
N LEU A 85 17.91 -15.40 19.91
CA LEU A 85 17.65 -15.95 21.24
C LEU A 85 18.29 -17.33 21.45
N LEU A 86 18.25 -18.20 20.43
CA LEU A 86 18.86 -19.53 20.46
C LEU A 86 20.39 -19.47 20.61
N LEU A 87 21.02 -18.54 19.92
CA LEU A 87 22.48 -18.34 19.94
C LEU A 87 22.95 -17.43 21.09
N LEU A 88 22.03 -16.90 21.89
CA LEU A 88 22.38 -16.10 23.06
C LEU A 88 23.09 -16.99 24.09
N LYS A 89 24.35 -16.70 24.38
CA LYS A 89 25.14 -17.47 25.34
C LYS A 89 24.57 -17.26 26.75
N LYS A 90 23.87 -18.28 27.27
CA LYS A 90 23.15 -18.21 28.55
C LYS A 90 24.08 -18.20 29.77
N TYR A 91 25.30 -18.67 29.61
CA TYR A 91 26.34 -18.66 30.63
C TYR A 91 27.68 -18.22 30.02
N SER A 92 28.21 -17.10 30.53
CA SER A 92 29.63 -16.74 30.43
C SER A 92 30.29 -16.97 31.77
#